data_AF-A0A6S7J7U2-F1
#
_entry.id   AF-A0A6S7J7U2-F1
#
_cell.length_a   1.000
_cell.length_b   1.000
_cell.length_c   1.000
_cell.angle_alpha   90.00
_cell.angle_beta   90.00
_cell.angle_gamma   90.00
#
_symmetry.space_group_name_H-M   'P 1'
#
loop_
_entity.id
_entity.type
_entity.pdbx_description
1 polymer ?
#
loop_
_entity_poly.entity_id
_entity_poly.type
_entity_poly.pdbx_seq_one_letter_code
_entity_poly.pdbx_strand_id
1 'polypeptide(L)'
;MWKLANLSPLPKESPLTECDQLRPISLTNVIMRLFERIIFQEEIRHLSKLIIDKNQYAYRKNSNTTAALIKCQHHWLKWLDDKANFIRVISFDFSKAFDSVPHDILTQKLKSTNLNPYIINWLINFISCRKQRVTVDGTVTNFVNINRGVPQ
;
A
#
# COMPACT_ATOMS: atom_id res chain seq x y z
N MET A 1 -2.73 -8.46 19.42
CA MET A 1 -4.17 -8.28 19.14
C MET A 1 -4.35 -8.16 17.61
N TRP A 2 -5.35 -8.81 17.00
CA TRP A 2 -5.60 -8.90 15.53
C TRP A 2 -4.48 -9.46 14.65
N LYS A 3 -4.10 -10.72 14.91
CA LYS A 3 -3.08 -11.47 14.15
C LYS A 3 -3.61 -12.45 13.12
N LEU A 4 -4.90 -12.73 13.16
CA LEU A 4 -5.56 -13.68 12.28
C LEU A 4 -6.40 -12.92 11.27
N ALA A 5 -6.30 -13.29 9.99
CA ALA A 5 -7.07 -12.70 8.91
C ALA A 5 -7.78 -13.78 8.09
N ASN A 6 -9.03 -13.51 7.70
CA ASN A 6 -9.73 -14.27 6.67
C ASN A 6 -9.56 -13.52 5.35
N LEU A 7 -9.08 -14.20 4.34
CA LEU A 7 -8.94 -13.69 2.98
C LEU A 7 -10.15 -14.09 2.17
N SER A 8 -10.83 -13.08 1.62
CA SER A 8 -11.86 -13.25 0.61
C SER A 8 -11.26 -12.83 -0.73
N PRO A 9 -11.00 -13.79 -1.64
CA PRO A 9 -10.49 -13.48 -2.96
C PRO A 9 -11.57 -12.79 -3.79
N LEU A 10 -11.27 -11.59 -4.32
CA LEU A 10 -12.15 -10.87 -5.23
C LEU A 10 -11.58 -10.85 -6.65
N PRO A 11 -12.40 -11.05 -7.69
CA PRO A 11 -11.96 -10.94 -9.08
C PRO A 11 -11.51 -9.51 -9.42
N LYS A 12 -10.36 -9.37 -10.09
CA LYS A 12 -9.92 -8.11 -10.71
C LYS A 12 -10.67 -7.83 -12.00
N GLU A 13 -10.93 -8.89 -12.76
CA GLU A 13 -11.46 -8.88 -14.12
C GLU A 13 -12.48 -10.01 -14.27
N SER A 14 -13.38 -9.90 -15.25
CA SER A 14 -14.35 -10.94 -15.60
C SER A 14 -14.32 -11.14 -17.11
N PRO A 15 -14.23 -12.38 -17.62
CA PRO A 15 -14.26 -13.66 -16.91
C PRO A 15 -12.91 -14.03 -16.24
N LEU A 16 -12.98 -14.85 -15.18
CA LEU A 16 -11.81 -15.41 -14.50
C LEU A 16 -11.18 -16.52 -15.35
N THR A 17 -9.90 -16.37 -15.66
CA THR A 17 -9.12 -17.38 -16.41
C THR A 17 -8.02 -17.98 -15.54
N GLU A 18 -7.42 -17.18 -14.64
CA GLU A 18 -6.33 -17.61 -13.77
C GLU A 18 -6.48 -17.10 -12.32
N CYS A 19 -5.91 -17.83 -11.35
CA CYS A 19 -5.98 -17.45 -9.93
C CYS A 19 -5.26 -16.12 -9.60
N ASP A 20 -4.27 -15.70 -10.39
CA ASP A 20 -3.55 -14.43 -10.18
C ASP A 20 -4.41 -13.18 -10.47
N GLN A 21 -5.55 -13.37 -11.13
CA GLN A 21 -6.58 -12.34 -11.32
C GLN A 21 -7.41 -12.11 -10.05
N LEU A 22 -7.17 -12.84 -8.96
CA LEU A 22 -7.83 -12.61 -7.68
C LEU A 22 -7.02 -11.63 -6.80
N ARG A 23 -7.72 -10.71 -6.13
CA ARG A 23 -7.19 -9.87 -5.05
C ARG A 23 -7.50 -10.54 -3.71
N PRO A 24 -6.49 -10.89 -2.90
CA PRO A 24 -6.72 -11.39 -1.55
C PRO A 24 -7.10 -10.22 -0.63
N ILE A 25 -8.38 -10.05 -0.31
CA ILE A 25 -8.83 -8.97 0.59
C ILE A 25 -8.98 -9.49 2.01
N SER A 26 -8.34 -8.83 2.97
CA SER A 26 -8.51 -9.07 4.40
C SER A 26 -9.12 -7.86 5.08
N LEU A 27 -10.39 -7.94 5.47
CA LEU A 27 -10.99 -6.85 6.24
C LEU A 27 -10.46 -6.85 7.68
N THR A 28 -9.71 -5.82 8.04
CA THR A 28 -9.33 -5.57 9.44
C THR A 28 -10.58 -5.21 10.25
N ASN A 29 -10.60 -5.62 11.53
CA ASN A 29 -11.71 -5.32 12.45
C ASN A 29 -12.00 -3.81 12.52
N VAL A 30 -13.27 -3.44 12.67
CA VAL A 30 -13.75 -2.05 12.79
C VAL A 30 -12.98 -1.25 13.85
N ILE A 31 -12.70 -1.84 15.02
CA ILE A 31 -11.96 -1.17 16.09
C ILE A 31 -10.54 -0.81 15.62
N MET A 32 -9.89 -1.71 14.88
CA MET A 32 -8.55 -1.45 14.34
C MET A 32 -8.57 -0.38 13.26
N ARG A 33 -9.55 -0.40 12.37
CA ARG A 33 -9.70 0.66 11.35
C ARG A 33 -9.94 2.03 11.97
N LEU A 34 -10.69 2.08 13.07
CA LEU A 34 -10.88 3.32 13.84
C LEU A 34 -9.56 3.79 14.44
N PHE A 35 -8.82 2.88 15.07
CA PHE A 35 -7.53 3.20 15.69
C PHE A 35 -6.48 3.66 14.67
N GLU A 36 -6.36 2.96 13.53
CA GLU A 36 -5.53 3.36 12.40
C GLU A 36 -5.88 4.77 11.91
N ARG A 37 -7.18 5.09 11.83
CA ARG A 37 -7.65 6.41 11.41
C ARG A 37 -7.27 7.51 12.40
N ILE A 38 -7.40 7.25 13.70
CA ILE A 38 -7.02 8.20 14.76
C ILE A 38 -5.51 8.44 14.72
N ILE A 39 -4.70 7.37 14.71
CA ILE A 39 -3.23 7.47 14.60
C ILE A 39 -2.84 8.26 13.35
N PHE A 40 -3.49 7.98 12.22
CA PHE A 40 -3.20 8.68 10.98
C PHE A 40 -3.47 10.18 11.11
N GLN A 41 -4.59 10.56 11.73
CA GLN A 41 -4.99 11.96 11.87
C GLN A 41 -4.07 12.75 12.80
N GLU A 42 -3.74 12.18 13.97
CA GLU A 42 -3.00 12.88 15.01
C GLU A 42 -1.49 12.92 14.73
N GLU A 43 -0.90 11.80 14.28
CA GLU A 43 0.56 11.63 14.31
C GLU A 43 1.17 11.55 12.92
N ILE A 44 0.56 10.75 12.02
CA ILE A 44 1.16 10.48 10.71
C ILE A 44 0.88 11.61 9.72
N ARG A 45 -0.29 12.27 9.79
CA ARG A 45 -0.72 13.26 8.78
C ARG A 45 0.27 14.40 8.62
N HIS A 46 0.81 14.93 9.72
CA HIS A 46 1.77 16.02 9.66
C HIS A 46 3.13 15.56 9.16
N LEU A 47 3.63 14.43 9.69
CA LEU A 47 4.92 13.86 9.31
C LEU A 47 4.95 13.40 7.84
N SER A 48 3.84 12.87 7.34
CA SER A 48 3.71 12.40 5.96
C SER A 48 3.99 13.51 4.94
N LYS A 49 3.68 14.78 5.26
CA LYS A 49 3.99 15.92 4.38
C LYS A 49 5.49 16.20 4.26
N LEU A 50 6.28 15.79 5.25
CA LEU A 50 7.72 15.99 5.29
C LEU A 50 8.47 14.79 4.68
N ILE A 51 7.93 13.59 4.85
CA ILE A 51 8.57 12.34 4.41
C ILE A 51 8.24 12.01 2.95
N ILE A 52 7.01 12.28 2.50
CA ILE A 52 6.55 11.89 1.16
C ILE A 52 7.04 12.88 0.10
N ASP A 53 7.57 12.36 -1.00
CA ASP A 53 8.05 13.16 -2.12
C ASP A 53 6.94 14.02 -2.74
N LYS A 54 7.30 15.20 -3.23
CA LYS A 54 6.36 16.15 -3.85
C LYS A 54 5.71 15.59 -5.12
N ASN A 55 6.34 14.62 -5.78
CA ASN A 55 5.85 13.95 -6.98
C ASN A 55 5.04 12.68 -6.66
N GLN A 56 4.80 12.35 -5.39
CA GLN A 56 3.87 11.29 -5.04
C GLN A 56 2.43 11.83 -5.03
N TYR A 57 1.64 11.33 -5.97
CA TYR A 57 0.25 11.75 -6.15
C TYR A 57 -0.77 10.82 -5.46
N ALA A 58 -0.42 9.54 -5.29
CA ALA A 58 -1.29 8.55 -4.67
C ALA A 58 -1.33 8.71 -3.14
N TYR A 59 -2.48 8.39 -2.55
CA TYR A 59 -2.73 8.36 -1.10
C TYR A 59 -2.45 9.69 -0.36
N ARG A 60 -2.44 10.81 -1.08
CA ARG A 60 -2.21 12.15 -0.53
C ARG A 60 -3.48 12.99 -0.60
N LYS A 61 -3.81 13.67 0.50
CA LYS A 61 -4.93 14.61 0.53
C LYS A 61 -4.70 15.74 -0.49
N ASN A 62 -5.75 16.11 -1.23
CA ASN A 62 -5.74 17.13 -2.29
C ASN A 62 -4.81 16.81 -3.48
N SER A 63 -4.62 15.52 -3.77
CA SER A 63 -3.89 15.05 -4.94
C SER A 63 -4.76 14.08 -5.74
N ASN A 64 -4.54 14.00 -7.04
CA ASN A 64 -5.23 13.07 -7.92
C ASN A 64 -4.30 12.59 -9.06
N THR A 65 -4.73 11.56 -9.77
CA THR A 65 -3.98 10.96 -10.89
C THR A 65 -3.89 11.90 -12.09
N THR A 66 -4.92 12.71 -12.33
CA THR A 66 -4.94 13.72 -13.41
C THR A 66 -3.84 14.75 -13.26
N ALA A 67 -3.58 15.22 -12.04
CA ALA A 67 -2.52 16.18 -11.74
C ALA A 67 -1.12 15.59 -12.01
N ALA A 68 -0.93 14.29 -11.78
CA ALA A 68 0.29 13.59 -12.15
C ALA A 68 0.49 13.59 -13.67
N LEU A 69 -0.56 13.24 -14.41
CA LEU A 69 -0.53 13.22 -15.89
C LEU A 69 -0.29 14.60 -16.49
N ILE A 70 -1.00 15.63 -16.01
CA ILE A 70 -0.81 17.02 -16.44
C ILE A 70 0.64 17.46 -16.21
N LYS A 71 1.23 17.13 -15.05
CA LYS A 71 2.62 17.47 -14.78
C LYS A 71 3.58 16.76 -15.73
N CYS A 72 3.39 15.46 -15.96
CA CYS A 72 4.20 14.71 -16.92
C CYS A 72 4.10 15.34 -18.32
N GLN A 73 2.89 15.58 -18.80
CA GLN A 73 2.64 16.18 -20.11
C GLN A 73 3.26 17.59 -20.22
N HIS A 74 3.16 18.41 -19.18
CA HIS A 74 3.77 19.73 -19.16
C HIS A 74 5.29 19.65 -19.33
N HIS A 75 5.97 18.77 -18.59
CA HIS A 75 7.42 18.59 -18.73
C HIS A 75 7.81 18.05 -20.11
N TRP A 76 7.02 17.10 -20.62
CA TRP A 76 7.21 16.52 -21.93
C TRP A 76 7.16 17.58 -23.04
N LEU A 77 6.07 18.35 -23.10
CA LEU A 77 5.90 19.41 -24.08
C LEU A 77 7.00 20.46 -23.97
N LYS A 78 7.34 20.87 -22.74
CA LYS A 78 8.43 21.83 -22.51
C LYS A 78 9.77 21.35 -23.09
N TRP A 79 10.14 20.09 -22.90
CA TRP A 79 11.39 19.57 -23.44
C TRP A 79 11.40 19.51 -24.97
N LEU A 80 10.25 19.22 -25.60
CA LEU A 80 10.09 19.22 -27.05
C LEU A 80 10.16 20.63 -27.63
N ASP A 81 9.54 21.61 -26.97
CA ASP A 81 9.57 23.02 -27.37
C ASP A 81 10.98 23.62 -27.25
N ASP A 82 11.82 23.08 -26.36
CA ASP A 82 13.21 23.48 -26.21
C ASP A 82 14.09 22.94 -27.36
N LYS A 83 14.69 21.76 -27.20
CA LYS A 83 15.62 21.15 -28.17
C LYS A 83 15.54 19.62 -28.23
N ALA A 84 14.67 18.98 -27.47
CA ALA A 84 14.58 17.53 -27.48
C ALA A 84 13.88 17.07 -28.77
N ASN A 85 14.50 16.16 -29.52
CA ASN A 85 13.90 15.59 -30.73
C ASN A 85 12.78 14.59 -30.43
N PHE A 86 12.83 13.92 -29.27
CA PHE A 86 11.82 12.95 -28.82
C PHE A 86 11.86 12.79 -27.31
N ILE A 87 10.81 12.17 -26.76
CA ILE A 87 10.68 11.84 -25.34
C ILE A 87 10.65 10.33 -25.19
N ARG A 88 11.36 9.83 -24.18
CA ARG A 88 11.26 8.43 -23.75
C ARG A 88 10.70 8.37 -22.34
N VAL A 89 9.65 7.58 -22.16
CA VAL A 89 9.03 7.33 -20.86
C VAL A 89 9.27 5.88 -20.48
N ILE A 90 9.73 5.67 -19.25
CA ILE A 90 9.89 4.33 -18.67
C ILE A 90 8.90 4.23 -17.52
N SER A 91 7.95 3.29 -17.64
CA SER A 91 6.98 2.98 -16.61
C SER A 91 7.33 1.66 -15.93
N PHE A 92 7.12 1.61 -14.61
CA PHE A 92 7.29 0.40 -13.82
C PHE A 92 5.98 0.12 -13.09
N ASP A 93 5.58 -1.14 -13.06
CA ASP A 93 4.49 -1.62 -12.23
C ASP A 93 4.99 -2.75 -11.33
N PHE A 94 4.61 -2.71 -10.06
CA PHE A 94 5.03 -3.69 -9.07
C PHE A 94 3.96 -4.77 -8.92
N SER A 95 4.28 -6.00 -9.30
CA SER A 95 3.39 -7.14 -9.08
C SER A 95 3.11 -7.33 -7.60
N LYS A 96 1.82 -7.43 -7.24
CA LYS A 96 1.35 -7.70 -5.86
C LYS A 96 2.03 -6.78 -4.83
N ALA A 97 2.07 -5.48 -5.10
CA ALA A 97 2.85 -4.49 -4.34
C ALA A 97 2.60 -4.52 -2.82
N PHE A 98 1.33 -4.65 -2.39
CA PHE A 98 0.99 -4.73 -0.97
C PHE A 98 1.32 -6.09 -0.35
N ASP A 99 1.26 -7.18 -1.11
CA ASP A 99 1.52 -8.53 -0.61
C ASP A 99 3.03 -8.83 -0.55
N SER A 100 3.84 -8.05 -1.28
CA SER A 100 5.28 -8.30 -1.47
C SER A 100 6.18 -7.48 -0.54
N VAL A 101 5.62 -6.64 0.34
CA VAL A 101 6.39 -5.74 1.21
C VAL A 101 7.24 -6.53 2.23
N PRO A 102 8.58 -6.45 2.18
CA PRO A 102 9.43 -7.12 3.17
C PRO A 102 9.30 -6.45 4.55
N HIS A 103 9.01 -7.22 5.59
CA HIS A 103 8.75 -6.69 6.94
C HIS A 103 10.01 -6.09 7.59
N ASP A 104 11.18 -6.64 7.30
CA ASP A 104 12.49 -6.17 7.74
C ASP A 104 12.80 -4.77 7.19
N ILE A 105 12.65 -4.59 5.87
CA ILE A 105 12.88 -3.30 5.20
C ILE A 105 11.84 -2.27 5.68
N LEU A 106 10.57 -2.66 5.78
CA LEU A 106 9.52 -1.78 6.30
C LEU A 106 9.82 -1.35 7.74
N THR A 107 10.26 -2.27 8.59
CA THR A 107 10.63 -1.99 9.98
C THR A 107 11.79 -1.00 10.07
N GLN A 108 12.84 -1.17 9.27
CA GLN A 108 13.96 -0.24 9.22
C GLN A 108 13.51 1.16 8.77
N LYS A 109 12.68 1.25 7.73
CA LYS A 109 12.13 2.52 7.26
C LYS A 109 11.27 3.20 8.32
N LEU A 110 10.40 2.47 9.01
CA LEU A 110 9.59 3.02 10.10
C LEU A 110 10.47 3.58 11.23
N LYS A 111 11.52 2.86 11.62
CA LYS A 111 12.47 3.30 12.65
C LYS A 111 13.29 4.54 12.25
N SER A 112 13.49 4.77 10.95
CA SER A 112 14.14 5.99 10.45
C SER A 112 13.24 7.23 10.43
N THR A 113 11.94 7.06 10.68
CA THR A 113 11.02 8.20 10.77
C THR A 113 11.05 8.83 12.16
N ASN A 114 10.68 10.11 12.24
CA ASN A 114 10.51 10.81 13.52
C ASN A 114 9.11 10.59 14.14
N LEU A 115 8.51 9.41 13.91
CA LEU A 115 7.23 9.04 14.53
C LEU A 115 7.44 8.65 15.99
N ASN A 116 6.38 8.77 16.78
CA ASN A 116 6.38 8.29 18.16
C ASN A 116 6.81 6.81 18.23
N PRO A 117 7.84 6.45 19.03
CA PRO A 117 8.32 5.08 19.16
C PRO A 117 7.24 4.06 19.56
N TYR A 118 6.23 4.46 20.33
CA TYR A 118 5.11 3.60 20.68
C TYR A 118 4.26 3.22 19.46
N ILE A 119 4.05 4.17 18.54
CA ILE A 119 3.32 3.93 17.29
C ILE A 119 4.15 3.07 16.35
N ILE A 120 5.46 3.33 16.25
CA ILE A 120 6.37 2.49 15.46
C ILE A 120 6.34 1.04 15.97
N ASN A 121 6.48 0.84 17.28
CA ASN A 121 6.43 -0.49 17.89
C ASN A 121 5.08 -1.16 17.69
N TRP A 122 3.98 -0.40 17.77
CA TRP A 122 2.65 -0.91 17.46
C TRP A 122 2.50 -1.32 15.99
N LEU A 123 2.97 -0.52 15.03
CA LEU A 123 2.95 -0.85 13.59
C LEU A 123 3.78 -2.09 13.28
N ILE A 124 5.03 -2.15 13.79
CA ILE A 124 5.91 -3.31 13.65
C ILE A 124 5.24 -4.53 14.27
N ASN A 125 4.67 -4.38 15.48
CA ASN A 125 3.91 -5.46 16.08
C ASN A 125 2.80 -5.85 15.12
N PHE A 126 1.91 -4.94 14.72
CA PHE A 126 0.71 -5.19 13.92
C PHE A 126 0.97 -6.07 12.68
N ILE A 127 2.05 -5.82 11.93
CA ILE A 127 2.44 -6.58 10.73
C ILE A 127 3.16 -7.90 11.05
N SER A 128 3.83 -8.02 12.20
CA SER A 128 4.64 -9.19 12.58
C SER A 128 3.78 -10.38 13.03
N CYS A 129 4.26 -11.59 12.75
CA CYS A 129 3.67 -12.86 13.19
C CYS A 129 2.17 -12.99 12.90
N ARG A 130 1.73 -12.43 11.77
CA ARG A 130 0.34 -12.58 11.31
C ARG A 130 0.14 -13.93 10.67
N LYS A 131 -1.08 -14.44 10.74
CA LYS A 131 -1.54 -15.60 10.00
C LYS A 131 -2.77 -15.25 9.19
N GLN A 132 -2.89 -15.86 8.02
CA GLN A 132 -4.07 -15.73 7.17
C GLN A 132 -4.57 -17.09 6.73
N ARG A 133 -5.85 -17.16 6.39
CA ARG A 133 -6.49 -18.30 5.74
C ARG A 133 -7.45 -17.80 4.68
N VAL A 134 -7.78 -18.64 3.72
CA VAL A 134 -8.73 -18.31 2.64
C VAL A 134 -10.12 -18.78 3.06
N THR A 135 -11.14 -17.96 2.78
CA THR A 135 -12.55 -18.28 3.01
C THR A 135 -13.35 -17.96 1.75
N VAL A 136 -13.93 -19.00 1.14
CA VAL A 136 -14.70 -18.93 -0.11
C VAL A 136 -15.90 -19.86 0.02
N ASP A 137 -17.11 -19.35 -0.20
CA ASP A 137 -18.36 -20.13 -0.26
C ASP A 137 -18.53 -21.15 0.89
N GLY A 138 -18.22 -20.71 2.12
CA GLY A 138 -18.30 -21.55 3.33
C GLY A 138 -17.12 -22.50 3.56
N THR A 139 -16.23 -22.66 2.57
CA THR A 139 -14.98 -23.43 2.71
C THR A 139 -13.90 -22.57 3.34
N VAL A 140 -13.19 -23.13 4.32
CA VAL A 140 -12.18 -22.43 5.12
C VAL A 140 -10.89 -23.24 5.15
N THR A 141 -9.77 -22.62 4.81
CA THR A 141 -8.45 -23.28 4.87
C THR A 141 -7.78 -23.14 6.24
N ASN A 142 -6.69 -23.88 6.44
CA ASN A 142 -5.84 -23.72 7.62
C ASN A 142 -5.10 -22.38 7.61
N PHE A 143 -4.77 -21.88 8.81
CA PHE A 143 -3.97 -20.67 8.95
C PHE A 143 -2.52 -20.90 8.52
N VAL A 144 -2.01 -19.99 7.70
CA VAL A 144 -0.62 -19.95 7.24
C VAL A 144 0.05 -18.67 7.73
N ASN A 145 1.33 -18.76 8.11
CA ASN A 145 2.11 -17.61 8.55
C ASN A 145 2.39 -16.66 7.38
N ILE A 146 2.32 -15.36 7.66
CA ILE A 146 2.67 -14.29 6.72
C ILE A 146 4.08 -13.81 7.05
N ASN A 147 4.97 -13.83 6.06
CA ASN A 147 6.34 -13.33 6.17
C ASN A 147 6.59 -12.05 5.36
N ARG A 148 5.64 -11.64 4.51
CA ARG A 148 5.70 -10.44 3.68
C ARG A 148 4.30 -9.87 3.45
N GLY A 149 4.25 -8.58 3.15
CA GLY A 149 3.06 -7.85 2.80
C GLY A 149 2.38 -7.14 3.97
N VAL A 150 1.43 -6.28 3.64
CA VAL A 150 0.61 -5.52 4.59
C VAL A 150 -0.87 -5.80 4.34
N PRO A 151 -1.73 -5.77 5.38
CA PRO A 151 -3.17 -5.91 5.18
C PRO A 151 -3.71 -4.84 4.22
N GLN A 152 -4.56 -5.27 3.28
CA GLN A 152 -5.29 -4.38 2.35
C GLN A 152 -6.66 -4.00 2.91
#